data_AF-A0A2K5Y380-F1
#
_entry.id   AF-A0A2K5Y380-F1
#
_cell.length_a   1.000
_cell.length_b   1.000
_cell.length_c   1.000
_cell.angle_alpha   90.00
_cell.angle_beta   90.00
_cell.angle_gamma   90.00
#
_symmetry.space_group_name_H-M   'P 1'
#
loop_
_entity.id
_entity.type
_entity.pdbx_description
1 polymer ?
#
loop_
_entity_poly.entity_id
_entity_poly.type
_entity_poly.pdbx_seq_one_letter_code
_entity_poly.pdbx_strand_id
1 'polypeptide(L)'
;MADRGGGGGMGAVGSGGAGQASAGAATGATGDSGGGGPVNPASLPAGDPLLIGLIVEHFRRDCLADVDTKPAYQNLRQKVDNFVSTHLDKQEWNPTMKKNQLRNGLRQSVVQICLTPFES
;
A
#
# COMPACT_ATOMS: atom_id res chain seq x y z
N MET A 1 -32.36 -22.50 42.37
CA MET A 1 -31.00 -23.02 42.62
C MET A 1 -30.14 -22.44 41.51
N ALA A 2 -29.52 -21.28 41.70
CA ALA A 2 -28.24 -21.11 42.40
C ALA A 2 -27.09 -21.78 41.63
N ASP A 3 -26.26 -20.97 40.97
CA ASP A 3 -24.78 -20.95 41.09
C ASP A 3 -24.26 -19.81 40.20
N ARG A 4 -23.60 -18.75 40.68
CA ARG A 4 -22.24 -18.68 41.27
C ARG A 4 -21.25 -19.37 40.33
N GLY A 5 -20.46 -18.63 39.55
CA GLY A 5 -19.20 -18.05 40.02
C GLY A 5 -18.04 -18.89 39.47
N GLY A 6 -17.00 -18.26 38.92
CA GLY A 6 -15.83 -19.01 38.45
C GLY A 6 -14.82 -18.14 37.71
N GLY A 7 -13.93 -17.50 38.47
CA GLY A 7 -12.74 -16.87 37.91
C GLY A 7 -11.78 -17.92 37.36
N GLY A 8 -11.15 -17.60 36.23
CA GLY A 8 -10.08 -18.39 35.63
C GLY A 8 -8.92 -17.46 35.28
N GLY A 9 -7.96 -17.35 36.19
CA GLY A 9 -6.62 -16.87 35.86
C GLY A 9 -5.83 -18.01 35.23
N MET A 10 -5.19 -17.75 34.10
CA MET A 10 -4.12 -18.58 33.56
C MET A 10 -3.04 -17.64 33.00
N GLY A 11 -1.86 -17.71 33.59
CA GLY A 11 -0.66 -16.99 33.14
C GLY A 11 0.20 -17.77 32.15
N ALA A 12 1.36 -17.17 31.87
CA ALA A 12 2.48 -17.63 31.03
C ALA A 12 2.23 -17.47 29.52
N VAL A 13 3.14 -16.96 28.68
CA VAL A 13 4.61 -17.05 28.58
C VAL A 13 5.13 -15.78 27.84
N GLY A 14 6.20 -15.11 28.23
CA GLY A 14 7.57 -15.44 27.82
C GLY A 14 8.01 -14.73 26.52
N SER A 15 8.20 -13.40 26.53
CA SER A 15 8.78 -12.65 25.40
C SER A 15 10.29 -12.52 25.56
N GLY A 16 11.05 -13.31 24.81
CA GLY A 16 12.51 -13.19 24.70
C GLY A 16 12.90 -12.35 23.47
N GLY A 17 13.73 -11.33 23.68
CA GLY A 17 14.38 -10.62 22.58
C GLY A 17 14.92 -9.24 22.97
N ALA A 18 16.21 -9.16 23.31
CA ALA A 18 17.00 -7.95 23.13
C ALA A 18 18.50 -8.32 23.19
N GLY A 19 19.10 -8.45 22.01
CA GLY A 19 20.56 -8.46 21.86
C GLY A 19 21.11 -7.06 22.14
N GLN A 20 22.08 -7.01 23.03
CA GLN A 20 22.76 -5.82 23.51
C GLN A 20 23.97 -5.53 22.61
N ALA A 21 24.05 -4.32 22.05
CA ALA A 21 25.28 -3.77 21.49
C ALA A 21 25.39 -2.29 21.89
N SER A 22 26.56 -1.96 22.45
CA SER A 22 26.82 -0.77 23.24
C SER A 22 27.54 0.34 22.45
N ALA A 23 27.08 1.56 22.72
CA ALA A 23 27.83 2.81 22.93
C ALA A 23 28.62 3.48 21.78
N GLY A 24 28.28 4.75 21.58
CA GLY A 24 29.09 5.77 20.92
C GLY A 24 28.36 7.12 20.94
N ALA A 25 28.52 7.89 22.01
CA ALA A 25 27.90 9.21 22.20
C ALA A 25 28.70 10.33 21.51
N ALA A 26 28.01 11.29 20.89
CA ALA A 26 28.46 12.67 20.81
C ALA A 26 27.28 13.61 20.54
N THR A 27 27.22 14.64 21.38
CA THR A 27 26.33 15.79 21.42
C THR A 27 26.31 16.62 20.13
N GLY A 28 25.13 17.14 19.74
CA GLY A 28 24.99 18.14 18.68
C GLY A 28 23.59 18.75 18.68
N ALA A 29 23.51 20.07 18.72
CA ALA A 29 22.35 20.87 19.05
C ALA A 29 21.26 20.95 17.95
N THR A 30 20.08 21.40 18.39
CA THR A 30 19.12 22.29 17.68
C THR A 30 18.31 21.76 16.49
N GLY A 31 16.97 21.87 16.63
CA GLY A 31 15.97 22.32 15.63
C GLY A 31 15.90 21.53 14.32
N ASP A 32 14.79 20.92 13.94
CA ASP A 32 13.52 21.57 13.70
C ASP A 32 12.40 20.50 13.67
N SER A 33 11.25 20.84 14.24
CA SER A 33 10.05 20.02 14.20
C SER A 33 9.38 20.19 12.85
N GLY A 34 9.87 19.49 11.82
CA GLY A 34 9.21 19.41 10.52
C GLY A 34 8.08 18.37 10.53
N GLY A 35 7.00 18.63 11.27
CA GLY A 35 5.80 17.82 11.25
C GLY A 35 5.15 17.84 9.86
N GLY A 36 5.41 16.83 9.04
CA GLY A 36 4.76 16.61 7.74
C GLY A 36 3.31 16.13 7.87
N GLY A 37 2.50 16.82 8.69
CA GLY A 37 1.05 16.68 8.65
C GLY A 37 0.49 17.36 7.40
N PRO A 38 -0.73 16.99 6.93
CA PRO A 38 -1.37 17.66 5.82
C PRO A 38 -1.50 19.15 6.15
N VAL A 39 -0.70 19.98 5.46
CA VAL A 39 -0.75 21.43 5.59
C VAL A 39 -2.13 21.91 5.14
N ASN A 40 -2.84 22.59 6.05
CA ASN A 40 -4.17 23.11 5.75
C ASN A 40 -4.03 24.27 4.75
N PRO A 41 -4.69 24.21 3.57
CA PRO A 41 -4.55 25.24 2.54
C PRO A 41 -5.10 26.60 2.98
N ALA A 42 -5.97 26.62 4.00
CA ALA A 42 -6.51 27.84 4.60
C ALA A 42 -5.52 28.59 5.52
N SER A 43 -4.36 28.00 5.82
CA SER A 43 -3.35 28.57 6.72
C SER A 43 -2.25 29.36 5.98
N LEU A 44 -2.26 29.35 4.64
CA LEU A 44 -1.24 30.01 3.81
C LEU A 44 -1.81 31.32 3.22
N PRO A 45 -1.03 32.42 3.20
CA PRO A 45 -1.46 33.68 2.62
C PRO A 45 -1.71 33.55 1.11
N ALA A 46 -2.71 34.27 0.60
CA ALA A 46 -3.03 34.31 -0.82
C ALA A 46 -1.85 34.93 -1.59
N GLY A 47 -1.07 34.09 -2.28
CA GLY A 47 0.18 34.46 -2.96
C GLY A 47 1.37 33.58 -2.59
N ASP A 48 1.23 32.68 -1.61
CA ASP A 48 2.29 31.76 -1.21
C ASP A 48 2.56 30.68 -2.30
N PRO A 49 3.82 30.47 -2.74
CA PRO A 49 4.18 29.40 -3.67
C PRO A 49 3.87 27.98 -3.14
N LEU A 50 3.74 27.80 -1.83
CA LEU A 50 3.32 26.54 -1.23
C LEU A 50 1.81 26.30 -1.44
N LEU A 51 0.99 27.36 -1.48
CA LEU A 51 -0.44 27.22 -1.72
C LEU A 51 -0.73 26.74 -3.15
N ILE A 52 0.01 27.26 -4.14
CA ILE A 52 -0.12 26.77 -5.52
C ILE A 52 0.38 25.32 -5.63
N GLY A 53 1.44 24.94 -4.91
CA GLY A 53 1.88 23.55 -4.81
C GLY A 53 0.80 22.63 -4.25
N LEU A 54 0.09 23.05 -3.20
CA LEU A 54 -1.02 22.28 -2.62
C LEU A 54 -2.23 22.17 -3.55
N ILE A 55 -2.57 23.24 -4.28
CA ILE A 55 -3.66 23.22 -5.25
C ILE A 55 -3.33 22.25 -6.41
N VAL A 56 -2.10 22.27 -6.93
CA VAL A 56 -1.67 21.34 -7.98
C VAL A 56 -1.67 19.90 -7.47
N GLU A 57 -1.16 19.64 -6.26
CA GLU A 57 -1.17 18.30 -5.67
C GLU A 57 -2.59 17.81 -5.34
N HIS A 58 -3.50 18.71 -4.99
CA HIS A 58 -4.91 18.37 -4.83
C HIS A 58 -5.54 18.01 -6.17
N PHE A 59 -5.34 18.83 -7.21
CA PHE A 59 -5.84 18.53 -8.56
C PHE A 59 -5.26 17.21 -9.11
N ARG A 60 -3.98 16.94 -8.86
CA ARG A 60 -3.34 15.67 -9.25
C ARG A 60 -3.97 14.47 -8.53
N ARG A 61 -4.26 14.59 -7.24
CA ARG A 61 -4.96 13.54 -6.47
C ARG A 61 -6.39 13.34 -6.95
N ASP A 62 -7.12 14.42 -7.14
CA ASP A 62 -8.53 14.37 -7.54
C ASP A 62 -8.69 13.84 -8.97
N CYS A 63 -7.87 14.29 -9.92
CA CYS A 63 -7.88 13.76 -11.28
C CYS A 63 -7.55 12.27 -11.32
N LEU A 64 -6.61 11.81 -10.48
CA LEU A 64 -6.27 10.40 -10.40
C LEU A 64 -7.41 9.59 -9.79
N ALA A 65 -8.04 10.09 -8.72
CA ALA A 65 -9.21 9.47 -8.11
C ALA A 65 -10.41 9.40 -9.08
N ASP A 66 -10.60 10.43 -9.89
CA ASP A 66 -11.61 10.46 -10.95
C ASP A 66 -11.30 9.48 -12.07
N VAL A 67 -10.02 9.23 -12.39
CA VAL A 67 -9.64 8.17 -13.33
C VAL A 67 -9.89 6.79 -12.73
N ASP A 68 -9.54 6.57 -11.47
CA ASP A 68 -9.68 5.30 -10.78
C ASP A 68 -11.15 4.88 -10.59
N THR A 69 -12.07 5.83 -10.48
CA THR A 69 -13.50 5.56 -10.35
C THR A 69 -14.21 5.35 -11.70
N LYS A 70 -13.56 5.61 -12.85
CA LYS A 70 -14.18 5.37 -14.17
C LYS A 70 -14.45 3.87 -14.38
N PRO A 71 -15.66 3.48 -14.81
CA PRO A 71 -16.02 2.09 -15.01
C PRO A 71 -15.06 1.32 -15.92
N ALA A 72 -14.53 1.95 -16.97
CA ALA A 72 -13.58 1.31 -17.88
C ALA A 72 -12.27 0.91 -17.18
N TYR A 73 -11.73 1.77 -16.31
CA TYR A 73 -10.50 1.48 -15.56
C TYR A 73 -10.74 0.36 -14.54
N GLN A 74 -11.86 0.41 -13.81
CA GLN A 74 -12.23 -0.62 -12.85
C GLN A 74 -12.43 -1.98 -13.50
N ASN A 75 -13.09 -2.03 -14.67
CA ASN A 75 -13.28 -3.27 -15.42
C ASN A 75 -11.94 -3.84 -15.92
N LEU A 76 -11.02 -2.99 -16.40
CA LEU A 76 -9.67 -3.42 -16.79
C LEU A 76 -8.90 -3.97 -15.60
N ARG A 77 -8.90 -3.23 -14.48
CA ARG A 77 -8.25 -3.63 -13.22
C ARG A 77 -8.76 -4.99 -12.75
N GLN A 78 -10.07 -5.17 -12.73
CA GLN A 78 -10.71 -6.42 -12.34
C GLN A 78 -10.34 -7.57 -13.28
N LYS A 79 -10.33 -7.34 -14.61
CA LYS A 79 -9.90 -8.37 -15.58
C LYS A 79 -8.46 -8.80 -15.35
N VAL A 80 -7.56 -7.85 -15.08
CA VAL A 80 -6.15 -8.13 -14.77
C VAL A 80 -6.03 -8.93 -13.48
N ASP A 81 -6.67 -8.50 -12.39
CA ASP A 81 -6.58 -9.15 -11.09
C ASP A 81 -7.17 -10.58 -11.14
N ASN A 82 -8.33 -10.74 -11.80
CA ASN A 82 -8.96 -12.05 -12.01
C ASN A 82 -8.08 -12.98 -12.86
N PHE A 83 -7.48 -12.47 -13.94
CA PHE A 83 -6.58 -13.25 -14.80
C PHE A 83 -5.35 -13.71 -14.04
N VAL A 84 -4.69 -12.82 -13.30
CA VAL A 84 -3.50 -13.15 -12.49
C VAL A 84 -3.85 -14.20 -11.44
N SER A 85 -4.94 -14.01 -10.70
CA SER A 85 -5.35 -14.94 -9.65
C SER A 85 -5.67 -16.33 -10.23
N THR A 86 -6.51 -16.39 -11.27
CA THR A 86 -6.91 -17.67 -11.90
C THR A 86 -5.73 -18.38 -12.57
N HIS A 87 -4.83 -17.62 -13.20
CA HIS A 87 -3.68 -18.19 -13.90
C HIS A 87 -2.64 -18.73 -12.91
N LEU A 88 -2.41 -18.06 -11.78
CA LEU A 88 -1.50 -18.56 -10.74
C LEU A 88 -2.08 -19.73 -9.95
N ASP A 89 -3.39 -19.75 -9.73
CA ASP A 89 -4.08 -20.84 -9.02
C ASP A 89 -4.00 -22.18 -9.76
N LYS A 90 -4.06 -22.13 -11.10
CA LYS A 90 -3.92 -23.32 -11.97
C LYS A 90 -2.47 -23.80 -12.15
N GLN A 91 -1.48 -23.07 -11.63
CA GLN A 91 -0.07 -23.42 -11.80
C GLN A 91 0.39 -24.28 -10.63
N GLU A 92 0.87 -25.49 -10.94
CA GLU A 92 1.50 -26.35 -9.94
C GLU A 92 2.93 -25.84 -9.67
N TRP A 93 3.14 -25.34 -8.44
CA TRP A 93 4.43 -24.82 -8.02
C TRP A 93 5.43 -25.96 -7.82
N ASN A 94 6.42 -26.06 -8.72
CA ASN A 94 7.52 -27.02 -8.58
C ASN A 94 8.87 -26.28 -8.40
N PRO A 95 9.80 -26.78 -7.58
CA PRO A 95 11.13 -26.17 -7.38
C PRO A 95 11.96 -26.03 -8.67
N THR A 96 11.70 -26.83 -9.70
CA THR A 96 12.38 -26.75 -11.02
C THR A 96 11.65 -25.82 -12.01
N MET A 97 10.54 -25.21 -11.60
CA MET A 97 9.70 -24.40 -12.49
C MET A 97 10.45 -23.16 -13.02
N LYS A 98 10.28 -22.87 -14.31
CA LYS A 98 10.86 -21.70 -14.98
C LYS A 98 10.10 -20.43 -14.63
N LYS A 99 10.31 -19.93 -13.40
CA LYS A 99 9.65 -18.71 -12.85
C LYS A 99 9.77 -17.50 -13.77
N ASN A 100 10.87 -17.36 -14.52
CA ASN A 100 11.05 -16.28 -15.49
C ASN A 100 10.09 -16.38 -16.67
N GLN A 101 9.79 -17.58 -17.18
CA GLN A 101 8.82 -17.75 -18.27
C GLN A 101 7.40 -17.41 -17.80
N LEU A 102 7.02 -17.85 -16.60
CA LEU A 102 5.73 -17.51 -16.01
C LEU A 102 5.58 -15.99 -15.80
N ARG A 103 6.62 -15.34 -15.26
CA ARG A 103 6.65 -13.87 -15.09
C ARG A 103 6.55 -13.14 -16.41
N ASN A 104 7.28 -13.58 -17.44
CA ASN A 104 7.25 -12.95 -18.75
C ASN A 104 5.90 -13.15 -19.44
N GLY A 105 5.32 -14.34 -19.37
CA GLY A 105 3.97 -14.62 -19.88
C GLY A 105 2.92 -13.76 -19.19
N LEU A 106 2.96 -13.65 -17.87
CA LEU A 106 2.04 -12.80 -17.11
C LEU A 106 2.16 -11.33 -17.50
N ARG A 107 3.40 -10.82 -17.65
CA ARG A 107 3.65 -9.45 -18.12
C ARG A 107 3.07 -9.22 -19.51
N GLN A 108 3.26 -10.16 -20.43
CA GLN A 108 2.72 -10.07 -21.80
C GLN A 108 1.20 -10.07 -21.81
N SER A 109 0.55 -10.95 -21.04
CA SER A 109 -0.91 -10.99 -20.96
C SER A 109 -1.50 -9.73 -20.34
N VAL A 110 -0.88 -9.15 -19.31
CA VAL A 110 -1.33 -7.86 -18.73
C VAL A 110 -1.18 -6.73 -19.75
N VAL A 111 -0.04 -6.66 -20.45
CA VAL A 111 0.17 -5.68 -21.53
C VAL A 111 -0.88 -5.85 -22.62
N GLN A 112 -1.20 -7.09 -23.00
CA GLN A 112 -2.23 -7.37 -24.00
C GLN A 112 -3.62 -6.92 -23.53
N ILE A 113 -4.00 -7.22 -22.29
CA ILE A 113 -5.28 -6.79 -21.70
C ILE A 113 -5.40 -5.26 -21.66
N CYS A 114 -4.29 -4.54 -21.41
CA CYS A 114 -4.24 -3.07 -21.44
C CYS A 114 -4.25 -2.48 -22.85
N LEU A 115 -3.74 -3.19 -23.86
CA LEU A 115 -3.62 -2.71 -25.24
C LEU A 115 -4.82 -3.10 -26.12
N THR A 116 -5.58 -4.12 -25.76
CA THR A 116 -6.84 -4.43 -26.44
C THR A 116 -7.88 -3.41 -25.96
N PRO A 117 -8.34 -2.48 -26.82
CA PRO A 117 -9.44 -1.61 -26.44
C PRO A 117 -10.62 -2.49 -26.04
N PHE A 118 -11.32 -2.08 -24.98
CA PHE A 118 -12.56 -2.69 -24.54
C PHE A 118 -13.58 -2.60 -25.69
N GLU A 119 -13.58 -3.57 -26.59
CA GLU A 119 -14.76 -3.83 -27.42
C GLU A 119 -15.79 -4.50 -26.52
N SER A 120 -16.67 -3.68 -25.94
CA SER A 120 -18.05 -4.04 -25.61
C SER A 120 -18.85 -2.82 -25.21
#